data_AF-A0A6P3GEY9-F1
#
_entry.id   AF-A0A6P3GEY9-F1
#
_cell.length_a   1.000
_cell.length_b   1.000
_cell.length_c   1.000
_cell.angle_alpha   90.00
_cell.angle_beta   90.00
_cell.angle_gamma   90.00
#
_symmetry.space_group_name_H-M   'P 1'
#
loop_
_entity.id
_entity.type
_entity.pdbx_description
1 polymer ?
#
loop_
_entity_poly.entity_id
_entity_poly.type
_entity_poly.pdbx_seq_one_letter_code
_entity_poly.pdbx_strand_id
1 'polypeptide(L)'
;MLPLWVSVVAASALAAPAPGAGGQRRGAIQAWPDAPNVLLVVSDSFDGRLTFYPGSQVVKLPFINFMKAHGTSFLNAYTNSPICCPSRAAMWSGLFTHLTESWNNFKGLDPNYTTWMDVMEKHGYRTQKFGKLDYTSGHHSISNRVEAWTRDVAFLLRQEGRPMVNLAPKKTKVRVMEVDWKNTDRAVNWLRKEASNSTQPFVLYLGLNLPHPYPSPSSGENFGSSTFHTSRYWLKKVSYDAIKIPKWSPLSEMHPVDYYSSYTKNCTGKFTEKEIKNIRAFYYAMCAETDAMLGEIILALRQLGLLQKTIVIYTSDHGELAMEHRQFYKMSMYEASSHVPLLIMGPGIQANLQVSSVVSLVDIYPTMLDIAGIPLPQNLSGYSLLPSSSEMFKNEQKFKNLHPPWILSEFHGCNVNASTYMLRTNQWKYIAYSDGASVLPQLFDLSSDPDELTNIAAKFPEVTSSLDQKLRSIINYPKVSASVHQYNKEQFIKWKQSIGQNYSNVIANLRWHQDWLKKPKKYENAIDQWLKSHSDAKTI
;
A
#
# COMPACT_ATOMS: atom_id res chain seq x y z
N MET A 1 -30.24 -46.71 -21.10
CA MET A 1 -28.98 -47.46 -21.17
C MET A 1 -27.96 -46.61 -21.92
N LEU A 2 -26.71 -46.66 -21.45
CA LEU A 2 -25.45 -46.04 -21.90
C LEU A 2 -25.12 -46.29 -23.41
N PRO A 3 -24.08 -45.68 -24.02
CA PRO A 3 -23.99 -44.31 -24.55
C PRO A 3 -23.56 -44.29 -26.05
N LEU A 4 -23.46 -43.11 -26.69
CA LEU A 4 -22.83 -42.97 -28.01
C LEU A 4 -21.77 -41.86 -27.97
N TRP A 5 -20.53 -42.28 -28.19
CA TRP A 5 -19.36 -41.45 -28.42
C TRP A 5 -19.38 -40.90 -29.85
N VAL A 6 -19.10 -39.62 -30.02
CA VAL A 6 -18.69 -39.06 -31.32
C VAL A 6 -17.46 -38.20 -31.11
N SER A 7 -16.37 -38.65 -31.72
CA SER A 7 -15.07 -38.01 -31.82
C SER A 7 -15.15 -36.76 -32.71
N VAL A 8 -14.58 -35.64 -32.26
CA VAL A 8 -14.32 -34.46 -33.11
C VAL A 8 -12.82 -34.37 -33.36
N VAL A 9 -12.45 -34.56 -34.63
CA VAL A 9 -11.13 -34.32 -35.19
C VAL A 9 -10.97 -32.81 -35.41
N ALA A 10 -9.97 -32.19 -34.78
CA ALA A 10 -9.56 -30.82 -35.09
C ALA A 10 -8.28 -30.87 -35.93
N ALA A 11 -8.33 -30.25 -37.11
CA ALA A 11 -7.26 -30.20 -38.09
C ALA A 11 -6.16 -29.22 -37.66
N SER A 12 -4.92 -29.70 -37.68
CA SER A 12 -3.69 -28.92 -37.46
C SER A 12 -3.25 -28.27 -38.77
N ALA A 13 -3.24 -26.93 -38.83
CA ALA A 13 -2.57 -26.19 -39.89
C ALA A 13 -1.10 -25.96 -39.50
N LEU A 14 -0.20 -26.63 -40.22
CA LEU A 14 1.25 -26.45 -40.15
C LEU A 14 1.64 -25.17 -40.90
N ALA A 15 2.18 -24.19 -40.19
CA ALA A 15 2.95 -23.10 -40.78
C ALA A 15 4.44 -23.35 -40.54
N ALA A 16 5.22 -23.38 -41.62
CA ALA A 16 6.65 -23.64 -41.62
C ALA A 16 7.46 -22.50 -40.95
N PRO A 17 8.59 -22.79 -40.27
CA PRO A 17 9.44 -21.76 -39.68
C PRO A 17 10.34 -21.12 -40.76
N ALA A 18 10.46 -19.79 -40.71
CA ALA A 18 11.46 -19.05 -41.46
C ALA A 18 12.88 -19.32 -40.90
N PRO A 19 13.91 -19.47 -41.76
CA PRO A 19 15.28 -19.70 -41.30
C PRO A 19 16.02 -18.39 -41.02
N GLY A 20 16.78 -18.36 -39.92
CA GLY A 20 17.95 -17.49 -39.78
C GLY A 20 17.75 -16.19 -39.00
N ALA A 21 17.82 -16.28 -37.68
CA ALA A 21 18.48 -15.26 -36.87
C ALA A 21 19.23 -16.00 -35.76
N GLY A 22 20.56 -15.95 -35.80
CA GLY A 22 21.47 -16.72 -34.95
C GLY A 22 21.11 -16.57 -33.47
N GLY A 23 20.77 -17.69 -32.85
CA GLY A 23 20.65 -17.80 -31.40
C GLY A 23 22.00 -17.55 -30.76
N GLN A 24 22.27 -16.29 -30.40
CA GLN A 24 23.25 -16.02 -29.36
C GLN A 24 22.73 -16.64 -28.08
N ARG A 25 23.39 -17.72 -27.64
CA ARG A 25 23.27 -18.22 -26.27
C ARG A 25 23.45 -17.02 -25.33
N ARG A 26 22.37 -16.65 -24.64
CA ARG A 26 22.41 -15.64 -23.57
C ARG A 26 23.43 -16.11 -22.54
N GLY A 27 24.58 -15.47 -22.50
CA GLY A 27 25.60 -15.73 -21.48
C GLY A 27 25.00 -15.53 -20.09
N ALA A 28 25.15 -16.55 -19.26
CA ALA A 28 24.80 -16.53 -17.84
C ALA A 28 25.34 -15.25 -17.20
N ILE A 29 24.49 -14.62 -16.37
CA ILE A 29 24.83 -13.44 -15.56
C ILE A 29 26.02 -13.81 -14.68
N GLN A 30 26.86 -12.84 -14.33
CA GLN A 30 27.72 -13.01 -13.16
C GLN A 30 26.81 -12.93 -11.93
N ALA A 31 26.05 -14.00 -11.72
CA ALA A 31 25.19 -14.19 -10.57
C ALA A 31 26.04 -14.00 -9.30
N TRP A 32 25.38 -13.69 -8.18
CA TRP A 32 26.06 -13.92 -6.90
C TRP A 32 26.71 -15.31 -6.93
N PRO A 33 27.95 -15.45 -6.44
CA PRO A 33 28.67 -16.73 -6.49
C PRO A 33 27.81 -17.89 -5.97
N ASP A 34 26.94 -17.59 -4.99
CA ASP A 34 25.80 -18.38 -4.55
C ASP A 34 24.55 -17.48 -4.48
N ALA A 35 23.37 -17.97 -4.86
CA ALA A 35 22.11 -17.23 -4.75
C ALA A 35 21.85 -16.81 -3.27
N PRO A 36 21.63 -15.51 -2.97
CA PRO A 36 21.47 -15.06 -1.59
C PRO A 36 20.08 -15.41 -1.07
N ASN A 37 19.98 -15.49 0.25
CA ASN A 37 18.68 -15.51 0.91
C ASN A 37 18.02 -14.13 0.82
N VAL A 38 16.70 -14.09 0.95
CA VAL A 38 15.94 -12.83 0.97
C VAL A 38 15.02 -12.79 2.17
N LEU A 39 15.00 -11.65 2.84
CA LEU A 39 14.05 -11.31 3.88
C LEU A 39 13.31 -10.04 3.47
N LEU A 40 11.99 -10.14 3.32
CA LEU A 40 11.13 -8.99 3.10
C LEU A 40 10.26 -8.76 4.34
N VAL A 41 10.50 -7.66 5.05
CA VAL A 41 9.69 -7.21 6.19
C VAL A 41 8.79 -6.06 5.73
N VAL A 42 7.49 -6.22 5.91
CA VAL A 42 6.49 -5.22 5.49
C VAL A 42 5.62 -4.83 6.67
N SER A 43 5.68 -3.58 7.10
CA SER A 43 4.74 -3.01 8.07
C SER A 43 3.41 -2.58 7.43
N ASP A 44 2.43 -2.25 8.25
CA ASP A 44 1.17 -1.66 7.81
C ASP A 44 1.03 -0.26 8.41
N SER A 45 0.91 0.76 7.56
CA SER A 45 0.73 2.17 7.95
C SER A 45 1.99 2.94 8.43
N PHE A 46 3.22 2.56 8.03
CA PHE A 46 4.45 3.28 8.40
C PHE A 46 4.77 4.41 7.41
N ASP A 47 4.81 5.66 7.89
CA ASP A 47 5.16 6.86 7.14
C ASP A 47 6.67 6.93 6.86
N GLY A 48 7.04 6.94 5.57
CA GLY A 48 8.44 6.91 5.14
C GLY A 48 9.26 8.11 5.59
N ARG A 49 8.63 9.27 5.82
CA ARG A 49 9.29 10.51 6.27
C ARG A 49 9.92 10.38 7.66
N LEU A 50 9.47 9.42 8.46
CA LEU A 50 10.08 9.11 9.77
C LEU A 50 11.47 8.50 9.66
N THR A 51 11.89 8.06 8.47
CA THR A 51 13.20 7.42 8.27
C THR A 51 14.33 8.40 7.94
N PHE A 52 14.04 9.69 7.72
CA PHE A 52 15.03 10.72 7.43
C PHE A 52 14.70 12.07 8.09
N TYR A 53 15.67 12.98 8.08
CA TYR A 53 15.48 14.31 8.67
C TYR A 53 14.43 15.10 7.88
N PRO A 54 13.54 15.88 8.56
CA PRO A 54 13.46 16.07 10.01
C PRO A 54 12.62 15.01 10.75
N GLY A 55 11.83 14.20 10.04
CA GLY A 55 10.90 13.24 10.65
C GLY A 55 11.58 12.24 11.61
N SER A 56 12.80 11.81 11.31
CA SER A 56 13.58 10.90 12.15
C SER A 56 13.94 11.44 13.53
N GLN A 57 13.72 12.73 13.81
CA GLN A 57 13.97 13.31 15.13
C GLN A 57 12.85 13.00 16.15
N VAL A 58 11.64 12.67 15.67
CA VAL A 58 10.49 12.52 16.55
C VAL A 58 10.44 11.18 17.28
N VAL A 59 11.11 10.15 16.74
CA VAL A 59 11.10 8.80 17.30
C VAL A 59 12.42 8.07 17.07
N LYS A 60 12.86 7.32 18.07
CA LYS A 60 14.06 6.47 17.97
C LYS A 60 13.77 5.19 17.18
N LEU A 61 14.42 5.04 16.02
CA LEU A 61 14.35 3.87 15.13
C LEU A 61 15.76 3.28 14.90
N PRO A 62 16.38 2.67 15.93
CA PRO A 62 17.76 2.17 15.82
C PRO A 62 17.99 1.14 14.71
N PHE A 63 17.03 0.27 14.39
CA PHE A 63 17.24 -0.78 13.39
C PHE A 63 17.01 -0.28 11.96
N ILE A 64 16.10 0.66 11.75
CA ILE A 64 16.04 1.44 10.51
C ILE A 64 17.35 2.19 10.31
N ASN A 65 17.86 2.88 11.34
CA ASN A 65 19.15 3.58 11.24
C ASN A 65 20.31 2.63 10.94
N PHE A 66 20.29 1.41 11.49
CA PHE A 66 21.24 0.36 11.16
C PHE A 66 21.15 -0.02 9.67
N MET A 67 19.95 -0.26 9.13
CA MET A 67 19.77 -0.56 7.70
C MET A 67 20.24 0.59 6.81
N LYS A 68 19.99 1.85 7.20
CA LYS A 68 20.50 3.03 6.46
C LYS A 68 22.03 3.06 6.41
N ALA A 69 22.69 2.81 7.53
CA ALA A 69 24.14 2.83 7.63
C ALA A 69 24.80 1.67 6.86
N HIS A 70 24.13 0.52 6.79
CA HIS A 70 24.67 -0.71 6.20
C HIS A 70 24.03 -1.08 4.85
N GLY A 71 23.26 -0.18 4.26
CA GLY A 71 22.55 -0.43 3.02
C GLY A 71 22.17 0.84 2.26
N THR A 72 21.22 0.69 1.35
CA THR A 72 20.68 1.74 0.51
C THR A 72 19.29 2.14 1.00
N SER A 73 19.05 3.45 1.08
CA SER A 73 17.75 4.04 1.45
C SER A 73 17.15 4.76 0.25
N PHE A 74 15.89 4.50 -0.08
CA PHE A 74 15.17 5.20 -1.13
C PHE A 74 14.35 6.32 -0.52
N LEU A 75 14.74 7.57 -0.79
CA LEU A 75 14.14 8.75 -0.17
C LEU A 75 12.76 9.10 -0.73
N ASN A 76 12.44 8.60 -1.92
CA ASN A 76 11.20 8.89 -2.65
C ASN A 76 10.48 7.60 -3.04
N ALA A 77 10.22 6.73 -2.06
CA ALA A 77 9.47 5.50 -2.25
C ALA A 77 7.98 5.70 -1.97
N TYR A 78 7.13 5.25 -2.89
CA TYR A 78 5.70 5.48 -2.84
C TYR A 78 4.89 4.19 -2.94
N THR A 79 3.79 4.14 -2.21
CA THR A 79 2.78 3.13 -2.42
C THR A 79 2.10 3.29 -3.78
N ASN A 80 1.86 2.16 -4.42
CA ASN A 80 1.05 1.99 -5.62
C ASN A 80 -0.46 2.16 -5.35
N SER A 81 -0.91 2.05 -4.09
CA SER A 81 -2.27 2.40 -3.68
C SER A 81 -2.30 2.65 -2.17
N PRO A 82 -2.83 3.77 -1.65
CA PRO A 82 -2.78 4.13 -0.23
C PRO A 82 -3.77 3.33 0.66
N ILE A 83 -3.82 2.00 0.51
CA ILE A 83 -4.63 1.06 1.29
C ILE A 83 -4.06 -0.37 1.19
N CYS A 84 -4.27 -1.19 2.23
CA CYS A 84 -3.63 -2.50 2.41
C CYS A 84 -3.72 -3.44 1.19
N CYS A 85 -4.92 -3.94 0.86
CA CYS A 85 -5.02 -5.06 -0.09
C CYS A 85 -4.64 -4.68 -1.52
N PRO A 86 -5.14 -3.57 -2.08
CA PRO A 86 -4.68 -3.09 -3.39
C PRO A 86 -3.16 -2.84 -3.46
N SER A 87 -2.56 -2.27 -2.40
CA SER A 87 -1.11 -2.04 -2.39
C SER A 87 -0.32 -3.34 -2.46
N ARG A 88 -0.68 -4.27 -1.57
CA ARG A 88 -0.02 -5.57 -1.48
C ARG A 88 -0.30 -6.41 -2.73
N ALA A 89 -1.51 -6.40 -3.26
CA ALA A 89 -1.82 -7.05 -4.54
C ALA A 89 -0.88 -6.60 -5.66
N ALA A 90 -0.67 -5.28 -5.78
CA ALA A 90 0.21 -4.73 -6.80
C ALA A 90 1.70 -4.98 -6.50
N MET A 91 2.13 -4.98 -5.22
CA MET A 91 3.49 -5.36 -4.81
C MET A 91 3.79 -6.85 -5.06
N TRP A 92 2.81 -7.73 -4.84
CA TRP A 92 2.96 -9.18 -4.98
C TRP A 92 2.83 -9.68 -6.42
N SER A 93 2.06 -8.98 -7.26
CA SER A 93 1.89 -9.29 -8.69
C SER A 93 2.85 -8.55 -9.62
N GLY A 94 3.45 -7.45 -9.16
CA GLY A 94 4.28 -6.58 -9.97
C GLY A 94 3.50 -5.76 -11.00
N LEU A 95 2.17 -5.65 -10.84
CA LEU A 95 1.26 -4.95 -11.74
C LEU A 95 0.50 -3.86 -10.98
N PHE A 96 0.22 -2.74 -11.65
CA PHE A 96 -0.64 -1.70 -11.08
C PHE A 96 -2.07 -2.20 -10.77
N THR A 97 -2.75 -1.48 -9.88
CA THR A 97 -4.08 -1.86 -9.37
C THR A 97 -5.10 -2.03 -10.48
N HIS A 98 -5.09 -1.16 -11.49
CA HIS A 98 -6.01 -1.27 -12.62
C HIS A 98 -5.80 -2.49 -13.53
N LEU A 99 -4.60 -3.09 -13.51
CA LEU A 99 -4.30 -4.28 -14.33
C LEU A 99 -4.75 -5.58 -13.66
N THR A 100 -4.76 -5.60 -12.32
CA THR A 100 -5.22 -6.75 -11.53
C THR A 100 -6.66 -6.61 -11.05
N GLU A 101 -7.27 -5.46 -11.33
CA GLU A 101 -8.60 -5.09 -10.85
C GLU A 101 -8.73 -5.19 -9.32
N SER A 102 -7.64 -4.95 -8.60
CA SER A 102 -7.57 -5.05 -7.14
C SER A 102 -8.13 -3.77 -6.49
N TRP A 103 -9.42 -3.49 -6.69
CA TRP A 103 -10.01 -2.17 -6.46
C TRP A 103 -10.05 -1.70 -5.01
N ASN A 104 -10.23 -2.61 -4.05
CA ASN A 104 -10.49 -2.25 -2.66
C ASN A 104 -10.07 -3.37 -1.71
N ASN A 105 -10.27 -3.19 -0.41
CA ASN A 105 -9.86 -4.18 0.58
C ASN A 105 -10.53 -5.56 0.45
N PHE A 106 -11.66 -5.67 -0.26
CA PHE A 106 -12.30 -6.95 -0.51
C PHE A 106 -11.91 -7.60 -1.84
N LYS A 107 -11.69 -6.80 -2.89
CA LYS A 107 -11.27 -7.27 -4.22
C LYS A 107 -9.78 -7.00 -4.40
N GLY A 108 -8.99 -8.06 -4.20
CA GLY A 108 -7.56 -8.11 -4.49
C GLY A 108 -7.24 -9.10 -5.61
N LEU A 109 -6.07 -9.74 -5.54
CA LEU A 109 -5.71 -10.84 -6.44
C LEU A 109 -6.65 -12.03 -6.27
N ASP A 110 -6.88 -12.76 -7.34
CA ASP A 110 -7.65 -14.00 -7.26
C ASP A 110 -6.82 -15.09 -6.53
N PRO A 111 -7.44 -16.07 -5.84
CA PRO A 111 -6.74 -17.00 -4.96
C PRO A 111 -5.56 -17.79 -5.57
N ASN A 112 -5.53 -17.97 -6.89
CA ASN A 112 -4.50 -18.72 -7.61
C ASN A 112 -3.58 -17.83 -8.46
N TYR A 113 -3.57 -16.51 -8.21
CA TYR A 113 -2.73 -15.58 -8.94
C TYR A 113 -1.24 -15.87 -8.67
N THR A 114 -0.43 -15.95 -9.72
CA THR A 114 1.02 -16.19 -9.58
C THR A 114 1.74 -14.94 -9.10
N THR A 115 2.40 -15.03 -7.94
CA THR A 115 3.19 -13.95 -7.32
C THR A 115 4.69 -14.13 -7.53
N TRP A 116 5.49 -13.12 -7.20
CA TRP A 116 6.96 -13.22 -7.27
C TRP A 116 7.49 -14.36 -6.40
N MET A 117 6.85 -14.64 -5.27
CA MET A 117 7.30 -15.68 -4.35
C MET A 117 7.06 -17.08 -4.94
N ASP A 118 5.92 -17.28 -5.62
CA ASP A 118 5.61 -18.55 -6.30
C ASP A 118 6.60 -18.80 -7.46
N VAL A 119 7.00 -17.73 -8.15
CA VAL A 119 8.05 -17.81 -9.18
C VAL A 119 9.40 -18.18 -8.57
N MET A 120 9.79 -17.58 -7.44
CA MET A 120 11.05 -17.93 -6.76
C MET A 120 11.04 -19.38 -6.25
N GLU A 121 9.91 -19.85 -5.69
CA GLU A 121 9.74 -21.23 -5.24
C GLU A 121 9.97 -22.23 -6.38
N LYS A 122 9.36 -21.97 -7.55
CA LYS A 122 9.56 -22.76 -8.76
C LYS A 122 11.01 -22.82 -9.23
N HIS A 123 11.81 -21.81 -8.89
CA HIS A 123 13.25 -21.74 -9.22
C HIS A 123 14.16 -22.15 -8.06
N GLY A 124 13.63 -22.92 -7.10
CA GLY A 124 14.43 -23.60 -6.09
C GLY A 124 14.68 -22.80 -4.82
N TYR A 125 14.02 -21.66 -4.62
CA TYR A 125 14.01 -21.00 -3.31
C TYR A 125 13.06 -21.73 -2.35
N ARG A 126 13.49 -21.92 -1.11
CA ARG A 126 12.57 -22.30 -0.02
C ARG A 126 11.77 -21.06 0.39
N THR A 127 10.44 -21.10 0.35
CA THR A 127 9.61 -19.94 0.66
C THR A 127 8.91 -20.10 2.01
N GLN A 128 8.84 -19.02 2.78
CA GLN A 128 8.12 -18.99 4.05
C GLN A 128 7.48 -17.62 4.27
N LYS A 129 6.25 -17.62 4.81
CA LYS A 129 5.44 -16.42 5.08
C LYS A 129 4.98 -16.44 6.54
N PHE A 130 5.08 -15.31 7.24
CA PHE A 130 4.46 -15.10 8.55
C PHE A 130 3.75 -13.75 8.62
N GLY A 131 2.68 -13.70 9.40
CA GLY A 131 1.90 -12.49 9.62
C GLY A 131 1.03 -12.08 8.43
N LYS A 132 0.85 -10.78 8.25
CA LYS A 132 -0.14 -10.19 7.35
C LYS A 132 0.27 -10.30 5.88
N LEU A 133 -0.50 -11.04 5.07
CA LEU A 133 -0.34 -11.12 3.62
C LEU A 133 -1.21 -10.09 2.89
N ASP A 134 -2.51 -10.16 3.15
CA ASP A 134 -3.54 -9.20 2.73
C ASP A 134 -3.41 -8.72 1.27
N TYR A 135 -3.27 -9.64 0.31
CA TYR A 135 -3.19 -9.31 -1.14
C TYR A 135 -4.26 -10.01 -1.99
N THR A 136 -5.03 -10.94 -1.41
CA THR A 136 -6.05 -11.74 -2.09
C THR A 136 -7.46 -11.24 -1.85
N SER A 137 -8.36 -11.53 -2.79
CA SER A 137 -9.79 -11.27 -2.67
C SER A 137 -10.47 -12.11 -1.58
N GLY A 138 -11.59 -11.60 -1.08
CA GLY A 138 -12.52 -12.35 -0.22
C GLY A 138 -12.30 -12.17 1.28
N HIS A 139 -11.30 -11.36 1.67
CA HIS A 139 -11.06 -10.99 3.06
C HIS A 139 -11.67 -9.60 3.36
N HIS A 140 -11.65 -9.17 4.62
CA HIS A 140 -12.25 -7.92 5.15
C HIS A 140 -13.77 -7.90 5.39
N SER A 141 -14.18 -6.94 6.22
CA SER A 141 -15.55 -6.79 6.71
C SER A 141 -16.55 -6.39 5.62
N ILE A 142 -17.83 -6.69 5.87
CA ILE A 142 -18.95 -6.21 5.04
C ILE A 142 -18.95 -4.67 4.96
N SER A 143 -18.55 -3.98 6.03
CA SER A 143 -18.44 -2.51 6.07
C SER A 143 -17.53 -1.99 4.95
N ASN A 144 -16.30 -2.50 4.86
CA ASN A 144 -15.34 -2.08 3.82
C ASN A 144 -15.88 -2.28 2.40
N ARG A 145 -16.67 -3.35 2.19
CA ARG A 145 -17.28 -3.66 0.89
C ARG A 145 -18.36 -2.66 0.53
N VAL A 146 -19.36 -2.54 1.40
CA VAL A 146 -20.55 -1.72 1.16
C VAL A 146 -20.18 -0.25 1.04
N GLU A 147 -19.26 0.23 1.88
CA GLU A 147 -18.78 1.61 1.82
C GLU A 147 -18.00 1.90 0.53
N ALA A 148 -17.18 0.97 0.04
CA ALA A 148 -16.50 1.11 -1.24
C ALA A 148 -17.50 1.09 -2.41
N TRP A 149 -18.46 0.17 -2.40
CA TRP A 149 -19.43 0.04 -3.48
C TRP A 149 -20.43 1.21 -3.57
N THR A 150 -20.74 1.84 -2.45
CA THR A 150 -21.73 2.92 -2.38
C THR A 150 -21.12 4.31 -2.40
N ARG A 151 -19.81 4.42 -2.67
CA ARG A 151 -19.09 5.69 -2.66
C ARG A 151 -19.58 6.71 -3.71
N ASP A 152 -20.29 6.25 -4.74
CA ASP A 152 -20.86 7.07 -5.81
C ASP A 152 -22.32 7.48 -5.52
N VAL A 153 -22.90 7.00 -4.42
CA VAL A 153 -24.25 7.39 -4.01
C VAL A 153 -24.21 8.80 -3.45
N ALA A 154 -25.19 9.62 -3.81
CA ALA A 154 -25.32 11.01 -3.38
C ALA A 154 -25.75 11.16 -1.91
N PHE A 155 -24.94 10.63 -0.99
CA PHE A 155 -25.03 10.88 0.44
C PHE A 155 -23.65 11.12 1.04
N LEU A 156 -23.64 11.65 2.27
CA LEU A 156 -22.42 11.88 3.04
C LEU A 156 -22.64 11.32 4.45
N LEU A 157 -21.93 10.24 4.77
CA LEU A 157 -22.10 9.45 5.99
C LEU A 157 -20.73 9.21 6.63
N ARG A 158 -20.62 9.36 7.94
CA ARG A 158 -19.42 8.94 8.68
C ARG A 158 -19.27 7.42 8.54
N GLN A 159 -18.08 7.00 8.13
CA GLN A 159 -17.70 5.60 7.92
C GLN A 159 -16.70 5.13 8.98
N GLU A 160 -16.06 6.03 9.71
CA GLU A 160 -15.19 5.73 10.84
C GLU A 160 -15.65 6.46 12.09
N GLY A 161 -15.34 5.88 13.25
CA GLY A 161 -15.38 6.58 14.53
C GLY A 161 -14.22 7.57 14.67
N ARG A 162 -14.27 8.40 15.72
CA ARG A 162 -13.20 9.38 15.99
C ARG A 162 -11.90 8.63 16.32
N PRO A 163 -10.72 9.07 15.85
CA PRO A 163 -9.47 8.40 16.23
C PRO A 163 -9.21 8.53 17.72
N MET A 164 -8.77 7.44 18.34
CA MET A 164 -8.55 7.37 19.79
C MET A 164 -7.13 6.90 20.12
N VAL A 165 -6.72 7.15 21.36
CA VAL A 165 -5.47 6.61 21.91
C VAL A 165 -5.78 5.70 23.09
N ASN A 166 -5.06 4.59 23.22
CA ASN A 166 -5.21 3.67 24.33
C ASN A 166 -3.85 3.27 24.91
N LEU A 167 -3.62 3.57 26.19
CA LEU A 167 -2.36 3.26 26.85
C LEU A 167 -2.47 1.92 27.60
N ALA A 168 -1.58 0.99 27.27
CA ALA A 168 -1.49 -0.29 27.97
C ALA A 168 -1.28 -0.08 29.48
N PRO A 169 -2.01 -0.82 30.35
CA PRO A 169 -2.02 -0.57 31.79
C PRO A 169 -0.65 -0.85 32.43
N LYS A 170 0.05 -1.89 31.97
CA LYS A 170 1.39 -2.25 32.48
C LYS A 170 2.44 -1.32 31.85
N LYS A 171 2.98 -0.41 32.67
CA LYS A 171 3.97 0.60 32.25
C LYS A 171 5.21 0.02 31.54
N THR A 172 5.60 -1.20 31.91
CA THR A 172 6.79 -1.91 31.39
C THR A 172 6.47 -2.91 30.26
N LYS A 173 5.24 -2.95 29.75
CA LYS A 173 4.88 -3.85 28.64
C LYS A 173 5.63 -3.43 27.38
N VAL A 174 6.65 -4.21 26.99
CA VAL A 174 7.41 -4.02 25.74
C VAL A 174 6.64 -4.64 24.58
N ARG A 175 6.13 -5.87 24.74
CA ARG A 175 5.39 -6.55 23.67
C ARG A 175 3.91 -6.21 23.74
N VAL A 176 3.50 -5.06 23.18
CA VAL A 176 2.11 -4.59 23.19
C VAL A 176 1.30 -5.30 22.11
N MET A 177 1.84 -5.39 20.90
CA MET A 177 1.17 -6.08 19.78
C MET A 177 1.51 -7.56 19.72
N GLU A 178 0.83 -8.32 20.55
CA GLU A 178 1.13 -9.73 20.79
C GLU A 178 1.07 -10.60 19.52
N VAL A 179 0.17 -10.32 18.59
CA VAL A 179 0.06 -11.08 17.32
C VAL A 179 1.31 -10.89 16.47
N ASP A 180 1.76 -9.65 16.29
CA ASP A 180 2.96 -9.35 15.51
C ASP A 180 4.23 -9.87 16.18
N TRP A 181 4.33 -9.79 17.51
CA TRP A 181 5.43 -10.42 18.26
C TRP A 181 5.43 -11.95 18.11
N LYS A 182 4.27 -12.61 18.15
CA LYS A 182 4.17 -14.06 17.91
C LYS A 182 4.61 -14.43 16.49
N ASN A 183 4.25 -13.63 15.48
CA ASN A 183 4.70 -13.86 14.10
C ASN A 183 6.21 -13.62 13.95
N THR A 184 6.74 -12.61 14.63
CA THR A 184 8.20 -12.35 14.70
C THR A 184 8.93 -13.52 15.35
N ASP A 185 8.45 -14.02 16.50
CA ASP A 185 9.04 -15.18 17.18
C ASP A 185 8.98 -16.44 16.30
N ARG A 186 7.89 -16.66 15.55
CA ARG A 186 7.77 -17.78 14.58
C ARG A 186 8.80 -17.65 13.47
N ALA A 187 9.00 -16.46 12.92
CA ALA A 187 10.01 -16.19 11.90
C ALA A 187 11.44 -16.43 12.43
N VAL A 188 11.77 -15.94 13.64
CA VAL A 188 13.06 -16.20 14.29
C VAL A 188 13.27 -17.70 14.53
N ASN A 189 12.25 -18.40 15.02
CA ASN A 189 12.34 -19.84 15.29
C ASN A 189 12.52 -20.65 14.00
N TRP A 190 11.85 -20.25 12.91
CA TRP A 190 12.02 -20.87 11.61
C TRP A 190 13.46 -20.68 11.08
N LEU A 191 14.02 -19.46 11.21
CA LEU A 191 15.42 -19.21 10.85
C LEU A 191 16.39 -20.12 11.61
N ARG A 192 16.16 -20.32 12.91
CA ARG A 192 17.01 -21.15 13.79
C ARG A 192 16.89 -22.65 13.55
N LYS A 193 15.73 -23.15 13.14
CA LYS A 193 15.45 -24.59 13.04
C LYS A 193 15.54 -25.12 11.63
N GLU A 194 15.19 -24.30 10.65
CA GLU A 194 15.07 -24.72 9.25
C GLU A 194 16.13 -24.04 8.39
N ALA A 195 16.17 -22.70 8.39
CA ALA A 195 17.04 -21.97 7.48
C ALA A 195 18.54 -22.22 7.74
N SER A 196 18.97 -22.27 9.01
CA SER A 196 20.38 -22.52 9.37
C SER A 196 20.88 -23.91 9.02
N ASN A 197 19.98 -24.86 8.77
CA ASN A 197 20.30 -26.26 8.48
C ASN A 197 20.23 -26.58 6.97
N SER A 198 20.02 -25.57 6.14
CA SER A 198 19.81 -25.71 4.71
C SER A 198 20.90 -24.99 3.93
N THR A 199 21.40 -25.61 2.86
CA THR A 199 22.22 -24.95 1.84
C THR A 199 21.38 -24.33 0.72
N GLN A 200 20.09 -24.70 0.63
CA GLN A 200 19.13 -24.13 -0.31
C GLN A 200 18.85 -22.66 0.08
N PRO A 201 18.87 -21.71 -0.88
CA PRO A 201 18.52 -20.32 -0.58
C PRO A 201 17.05 -20.21 -0.20
N PHE A 202 16.74 -19.26 0.69
CA PHE A 202 15.37 -19.03 1.13
C PHE A 202 14.86 -17.64 0.87
N VAL A 203 13.53 -17.52 0.82
CA VAL A 203 12.80 -16.26 0.94
C VAL A 203 11.89 -16.33 2.15
N LEU A 204 12.03 -15.34 3.03
CA LEU A 204 11.18 -15.15 4.18
C LEU A 204 10.41 -13.83 4.06
N TYR A 205 9.09 -13.89 4.11
CA TYR A 205 8.22 -12.73 4.24
C TYR A 205 7.68 -12.61 5.66
N LEU A 206 7.82 -11.42 6.26
CA LEU A 206 7.25 -11.07 7.55
C LEU A 206 6.35 -9.83 7.41
N GLY A 207 5.03 -10.05 7.44
CA GLY A 207 4.05 -8.97 7.43
C GLY A 207 3.62 -8.58 8.84
N LEU A 208 3.86 -7.34 9.23
CA LEU A 208 3.45 -6.77 10.52
C LEU A 208 2.16 -5.96 10.34
N ASN A 209 1.27 -6.01 11.33
CA ASN A 209 0.10 -5.11 11.39
C ASN A 209 0.48 -3.74 11.94
N LEU A 210 1.50 -3.63 12.79
CA LEU A 210 1.97 -2.33 13.23
C LEU A 210 2.54 -1.50 12.06
N PRO A 211 2.47 -0.16 12.15
CA PRO A 211 1.78 0.66 13.17
C PRO A 211 0.28 0.96 12.92
N HIS A 212 -0.47 0.09 12.22
CA HIS A 212 -1.91 0.25 11.95
C HIS A 212 -2.75 0.44 13.24
N PRO A 213 -3.67 1.42 13.29
CA PRO A 213 -4.57 1.60 14.43
C PRO A 213 -5.70 0.57 14.45
N TYR A 214 -5.99 -0.01 15.62
CA TYR A 214 -6.92 -1.14 15.74
C TYR A 214 -8.37 -0.71 15.95
N PRO A 215 -9.36 -1.46 15.45
CA PRO A 215 -10.76 -1.20 15.73
C PRO A 215 -11.06 -1.17 17.24
N SER A 216 -11.85 -0.19 17.69
CA SER A 216 -12.24 0.00 19.09
C SER A 216 -13.65 0.61 19.17
N PRO A 217 -14.26 0.59 20.36
CA PRO A 217 -15.16 -0.44 20.91
C PRO A 217 -16.32 -0.87 19.97
N SER A 218 -16.97 -2.00 20.30
CA SER A 218 -18.14 -2.52 19.56
C SER A 218 -19.48 -1.90 19.98
N SER A 219 -19.47 -0.86 20.82
CA SER A 219 -20.65 -0.08 21.20
C SER A 219 -20.27 1.31 21.73
N GLY A 220 -21.27 2.18 21.92
CA GLY A 220 -21.11 3.53 22.49
C GLY A 220 -20.75 4.61 21.47
N GLU A 221 -20.49 5.83 21.96
CA GLU A 221 -20.21 7.00 21.10
C GLU A 221 -18.97 6.84 20.21
N ASN A 222 -18.06 5.95 20.61
CA ASN A 222 -16.81 5.65 19.90
C ASN A 222 -16.90 4.38 19.03
N PHE A 223 -18.08 3.86 18.74
CA PHE A 223 -18.23 2.68 17.86
C PHE A 223 -17.56 2.90 16.50
N GLY A 224 -16.78 1.91 16.05
CA GLY A 224 -16.09 1.96 14.76
C GLY A 224 -14.87 2.88 14.74
N SER A 225 -14.36 3.29 15.90
CA SER A 225 -13.14 4.10 16.00
C SER A 225 -11.91 3.26 15.68
N SER A 226 -10.85 3.91 15.18
CA SER A 226 -9.52 3.31 15.11
C SER A 226 -8.65 3.85 16.24
N THR A 227 -8.02 2.95 16.98
CA THR A 227 -7.30 3.25 18.22
C THR A 227 -5.82 2.98 18.06
N PHE A 228 -5.03 4.02 18.29
CA PHE A 228 -3.59 3.93 18.45
C PHE A 228 -3.29 3.38 19.84
N HIS A 229 -2.75 2.17 19.90
CA HIS A 229 -2.50 1.48 21.15
C HIS A 229 -1.00 1.32 21.40
N THR A 230 -0.51 1.72 22.58
CA THR A 230 0.92 1.59 22.91
C THR A 230 1.14 1.51 24.42
N SER A 231 2.40 1.44 24.87
CA SER A 231 2.77 1.47 26.28
C SER A 231 3.66 2.66 26.64
N ARG A 232 3.82 2.92 27.95
CA ARG A 232 4.75 3.95 28.43
C ARG A 232 6.20 3.65 28.09
N TYR A 233 6.55 2.39 27.87
CA TYR A 233 7.90 2.01 27.43
C TYR A 233 8.21 2.60 26.05
N TRP A 234 7.29 2.46 25.09
CA TRP A 234 7.45 2.96 23.73
C TRP A 234 7.28 4.47 23.64
N LEU A 235 6.36 5.08 24.40
CA LEU A 235 6.23 6.54 24.44
C LEU A 235 7.52 7.25 24.87
N LYS A 236 8.35 6.62 25.73
CA LYS A 236 9.68 7.16 26.09
C LYS A 236 10.68 7.20 24.93
N LYS A 237 10.39 6.55 23.81
CA LYS A 237 11.19 6.60 22.58
C LYS A 237 10.79 7.74 21.65
N VAL A 238 9.66 8.39 21.95
CA VAL A 238 9.14 9.53 21.20
C VAL A 238 9.61 10.82 21.86
N SER A 239 10.17 11.72 21.07
CA SER A 239 10.49 13.08 21.49
C SER A 239 9.22 13.93 21.39
N TYR A 240 8.49 14.05 22.50
CA TYR A 240 7.18 14.71 22.51
C TYR A 240 7.26 16.19 22.07
N ASP A 241 8.35 16.87 22.40
CA ASP A 241 8.58 18.27 22.03
C ASP A 241 8.88 18.44 20.53
N ALA A 242 9.37 17.39 19.86
CA ALA A 242 9.60 17.40 18.41
C ALA A 242 8.32 17.08 17.61
N ILE A 243 7.20 16.77 18.26
CA ILE A 243 5.94 16.49 17.56
C ILE A 243 5.34 17.79 17.03
N LYS A 244 5.41 17.96 15.70
CA LYS A 244 4.72 19.02 14.96
C LYS A 244 3.20 18.79 15.01
N ILE A 245 2.44 19.84 15.33
CA ILE A 245 1.00 19.90 15.08
C ILE A 245 0.80 20.26 13.59
N PRO A 246 0.10 19.43 12.81
CA PRO A 246 -0.18 19.73 11.40
C PRO A 246 -0.98 21.02 11.26
N LYS A 247 -0.66 21.81 10.22
CA LYS A 247 -1.51 22.91 9.78
C LYS A 247 -2.66 22.35 8.95
N TRP A 248 -3.85 22.90 9.11
CA TRP A 248 -5.04 22.49 8.37
C TRP A 248 -5.65 23.67 7.63
N SER A 249 -6.01 23.46 6.38
CA SER A 249 -6.87 24.39 5.65
C SER A 249 -8.25 24.47 6.32
N PRO A 250 -8.94 25.62 6.27
CA PRO A 250 -10.34 25.73 6.64
C PRO A 250 -11.18 24.71 5.87
N LEU A 251 -12.25 24.18 6.50
CA LEU A 251 -13.13 23.19 5.86
C LEU A 251 -13.75 23.70 4.55
N SER A 252 -14.01 25.01 4.45
CA SER A 252 -14.56 25.68 3.26
C SER A 252 -13.57 25.78 2.10
N GLU A 253 -12.28 25.63 2.37
CA GLU A 253 -11.19 25.72 1.38
C GLU A 253 -10.64 24.34 1.00
N MET A 254 -11.10 23.28 1.68
CA MET A 254 -10.70 21.92 1.35
C MET A 254 -11.19 21.53 -0.03
N HIS A 255 -10.35 20.79 -0.75
CA HIS A 255 -10.77 20.13 -1.97
C HIS A 255 -11.96 19.19 -1.67
N PRO A 256 -12.99 19.10 -2.53
CA PRO A 256 -14.21 18.34 -2.23
C PRO A 256 -13.96 16.87 -1.85
N VAL A 257 -12.96 16.24 -2.47
CA VAL A 257 -12.57 14.85 -2.18
C VAL A 257 -11.92 14.74 -0.79
N ASP A 258 -11.09 15.72 -0.41
CA ASP A 258 -10.46 15.77 0.93
C ASP A 258 -11.48 16.07 2.02
N TYR A 259 -12.45 16.94 1.75
CA TYR A 259 -13.57 17.19 2.66
C TYR A 259 -14.38 15.92 2.86
N TYR A 260 -14.71 15.20 1.77
CA TYR A 260 -15.40 13.91 1.86
C TYR A 260 -14.60 12.91 2.71
N SER A 261 -13.29 12.77 2.47
CA SER A 261 -12.45 11.87 3.26
C SER A 261 -12.41 12.27 4.74
N SER A 262 -12.20 13.55 5.03
CA SER A 262 -12.19 14.09 6.40
C SER A 262 -13.54 13.88 7.11
N TYR A 263 -14.65 14.06 6.41
CA TYR A 263 -15.99 13.84 6.97
C TYR A 263 -16.25 12.37 7.23
N THR A 264 -16.01 11.49 6.23
CA THR A 264 -16.25 10.05 6.38
C THR A 264 -15.35 9.44 7.47
N LYS A 265 -14.16 9.99 7.70
CA LYS A 265 -13.27 9.61 8.81
C LYS A 265 -13.60 10.30 10.15
N ASN A 266 -14.71 11.04 10.25
CA ASN A 266 -15.12 11.74 11.47
C ASN A 266 -14.05 12.72 12.01
N CYS A 267 -13.35 13.41 11.11
CA CYS A 267 -12.28 14.37 11.42
C CYS A 267 -12.69 15.85 11.25
N THR A 268 -13.91 16.15 10.79
CA THR A 268 -14.40 17.53 10.62
C THR A 268 -14.75 18.24 11.94
N GLY A 269 -14.89 17.48 13.03
CA GLY A 269 -15.11 18.02 14.37
C GLY A 269 -13.93 18.82 14.93
N LYS A 270 -14.11 19.41 16.11
CA LYS A 270 -13.02 20.10 16.82
C LYS A 270 -12.01 19.08 17.37
N PHE A 271 -10.73 19.37 17.21
CA PHE A 271 -9.63 18.65 17.85
C PHE A 271 -8.77 19.67 18.60
N THR A 272 -8.46 19.37 19.85
CA THR A 272 -7.49 20.13 20.63
C THR A 272 -6.08 19.77 20.20
N GLU A 273 -5.13 20.69 20.37
CA GLU A 273 -3.71 20.39 20.10
C GLU A 273 -3.21 19.18 20.89
N LYS A 274 -3.68 19.01 22.13
CA LYS A 274 -3.34 17.87 22.99
C LYS A 274 -3.82 16.54 22.40
N GLU A 275 -5.04 16.49 21.86
CA GLU A 275 -5.55 15.30 21.18
C GLU A 275 -4.69 14.95 19.96
N ILE A 276 -4.39 15.95 19.11
CA ILE A 276 -3.56 15.76 17.91
C ILE A 276 -2.16 15.26 18.27
N LYS A 277 -1.50 15.93 19.24
CA LYS A 277 -0.18 15.52 19.75
C LYS A 277 -0.19 14.10 20.31
N ASN A 278 -1.24 13.72 21.05
CA ASN A 278 -1.35 12.37 21.59
C ASN A 278 -1.54 11.31 20.50
N ILE A 279 -2.40 11.55 19.52
CA ILE A 279 -2.57 10.63 18.38
C ILE A 279 -1.22 10.38 17.70
N ARG A 280 -0.50 11.46 17.37
CA ARG A 280 0.83 11.38 16.75
C ARG A 280 1.84 10.67 17.64
N ALA A 281 1.90 11.00 18.93
CA ALA A 281 2.82 10.36 19.88
C ALA A 281 2.59 8.85 19.98
N PHE A 282 1.33 8.41 20.00
CA PHE A 282 1.00 6.99 20.08
C PHE A 282 1.33 6.26 18.77
N TYR A 283 1.04 6.87 17.62
CA TYR A 283 1.44 6.37 16.32
C TYR A 283 2.98 6.21 16.21
N TYR A 284 3.75 7.22 16.61
CA TYR A 284 5.21 7.13 16.60
C TYR A 284 5.74 6.07 17.58
N ALA A 285 5.12 5.91 18.75
CA ALA A 285 5.47 4.84 19.68
C ALA A 285 5.21 3.45 19.07
N MET A 286 4.14 3.28 18.30
CA MET A 286 3.86 2.06 17.52
C MET A 286 4.92 1.82 16.42
N CYS A 287 5.41 2.88 15.78
CA CYS A 287 6.54 2.80 14.84
C CYS A 287 7.82 2.28 15.53
N ALA A 288 8.12 2.76 16.75
CA ALA A 288 9.27 2.28 17.52
C ALA A 288 9.15 0.79 17.90
N GLU A 289 7.95 0.30 18.18
CA GLU A 289 7.71 -1.13 18.42
C GLU A 289 7.90 -1.96 17.14
N THR A 290 7.49 -1.44 15.98
CA THR A 290 7.72 -2.05 14.66
C THR A 290 9.22 -2.20 14.38
N ASP A 291 10.00 -1.13 14.62
CA ASP A 291 11.46 -1.14 14.47
C ASP A 291 12.14 -2.19 15.36
N ALA A 292 11.63 -2.42 16.57
CA ALA A 292 12.16 -3.45 17.45
C ALA A 292 11.92 -4.88 16.94
N MET A 293 10.77 -5.14 16.29
CA MET A 293 10.50 -6.45 15.66
C MET A 293 11.41 -6.70 14.47
N LEU A 294 11.65 -5.68 13.64
CA LEU A 294 12.67 -5.73 12.59
C LEU A 294 14.05 -6.05 13.19
N GLY A 295 14.37 -5.43 14.31
CA GLY A 295 15.60 -5.69 15.06
C GLY A 295 15.78 -7.13 15.51
N GLU A 296 14.74 -7.79 16.05
CA GLU A 296 14.83 -9.20 16.44
C GLU A 296 15.22 -10.11 15.27
N ILE A 297 14.67 -9.86 14.07
CA ILE A 297 14.98 -10.67 12.89
C ILE A 297 16.41 -10.41 12.42
N ILE A 298 16.84 -9.14 12.35
CA ILE A 298 18.22 -8.78 11.98
C ILE A 298 19.23 -9.40 12.97
N LEU A 299 18.93 -9.34 14.27
CA LEU A 299 19.76 -9.94 15.31
C LEU A 299 19.80 -11.47 15.19
N ALA A 300 18.69 -12.12 14.88
CA ALA A 300 18.64 -13.56 14.64
C ALA A 300 19.50 -13.97 13.44
N LEU A 301 19.40 -13.24 12.31
CA LEU A 301 20.26 -13.48 11.14
C LEU A 301 21.74 -13.33 11.49
N ARG A 302 22.10 -12.32 12.30
CA ARG A 302 23.48 -12.11 12.75
C ARG A 302 23.98 -13.25 13.64
N GLN A 303 23.18 -13.67 14.63
CA GLN A 303 23.52 -14.74 15.56
C GLN A 303 23.72 -16.09 14.86
N LEU A 304 22.96 -16.32 13.78
CA LEU A 304 23.05 -17.54 12.97
C LEU A 304 24.13 -17.48 11.89
N GLY A 305 24.88 -16.38 11.77
CA GLY A 305 25.86 -16.19 10.69
C GLY A 305 25.25 -16.06 9.29
N LEU A 306 23.93 -15.84 9.20
CA LEU A 306 23.19 -15.72 7.94
C LEU A 306 23.17 -14.30 7.38
N LEU A 307 23.41 -13.28 8.20
CA LEU A 307 23.26 -11.88 7.79
C LEU A 307 24.08 -11.50 6.54
N GLN A 308 25.30 -12.04 6.40
CA GLN A 308 26.17 -11.75 5.24
C GLN A 308 25.74 -12.46 3.96
N LYS A 309 24.78 -13.39 4.04
CA LYS A 309 24.22 -14.16 2.92
C LYS A 309 22.76 -13.79 2.63
N THR A 310 22.22 -12.78 3.31
CA THR A 310 20.80 -12.44 3.24
C THR A 310 20.63 -10.99 2.84
N ILE A 311 19.87 -10.75 1.78
CA ILE A 311 19.35 -9.42 1.44
C ILE A 311 18.13 -9.16 2.31
N VAL A 312 18.15 -8.07 3.06
CA VAL A 312 17.05 -7.64 3.92
C VAL A 312 16.42 -6.39 3.32
N ILE A 313 15.13 -6.47 3.03
CA ILE A 313 14.30 -5.39 2.50
C ILE A 313 13.27 -5.03 3.57
N TYR A 314 13.17 -3.75 3.91
CA TYR A 314 12.12 -3.22 4.78
C TYR A 314 11.29 -2.18 4.03
N THR A 315 9.97 -2.31 4.12
CA THR A 315 9.01 -1.35 3.55
C THR A 315 7.69 -1.31 4.32
N SER A 316 6.75 -0.47 3.86
CA SER A 316 5.35 -0.42 4.32
C SER A 316 4.41 -0.46 3.11
N ASP A 317 3.23 -1.06 3.25
CA ASP A 317 2.20 -1.04 2.19
C ASP A 317 1.66 0.37 1.92
N HIS A 318 1.53 1.20 2.96
CA HIS A 318 1.20 2.62 2.89
C HIS A 318 1.63 3.30 4.20
N GLY A 319 1.42 4.61 4.28
CA GLY A 319 1.65 5.42 5.49
C GLY A 319 0.40 5.58 6.38
N GLU A 320 0.46 6.58 7.26
CA GLU A 320 -0.59 6.99 8.19
C GLU A 320 -0.60 8.52 8.28
N LEU A 321 -1.76 9.14 8.03
CA LEU A 321 -1.94 10.58 8.04
C LEU A 321 -1.66 11.18 9.41
N ALA A 322 -1.92 10.45 10.50
CA ALA A 322 -1.61 10.89 11.86
C ALA A 322 -2.05 12.34 12.13
N MET A 323 -3.27 12.68 11.70
CA MET A 323 -3.88 14.01 11.78
C MET A 323 -3.39 15.05 10.75
N GLU A 324 -2.55 14.71 9.78
CA GLU A 324 -2.24 15.58 8.64
C GLU A 324 -3.45 15.75 7.73
N HIS A 325 -3.57 16.93 7.11
CA HIS A 325 -4.74 17.31 6.29
C HIS A 325 -6.09 17.09 6.97
N ARG A 326 -6.13 17.18 8.31
CA ARG A 326 -7.30 16.88 9.15
C ARG A 326 -7.85 15.46 8.91
N GLN A 327 -6.96 14.49 8.79
CA GLN A 327 -7.33 13.10 8.59
C GLN A 327 -6.43 12.20 9.44
N PHE A 328 -6.98 11.12 9.98
CA PHE A 328 -6.18 9.97 10.38
C PHE A 328 -6.33 8.88 9.32
N TYR A 329 -5.64 7.77 9.52
CA TYR A 329 -5.66 6.62 8.65
C TYR A 329 -4.92 6.85 7.33
N LYS A 330 -5.42 6.28 6.26
CA LYS A 330 -4.80 6.23 4.93
C LYS A 330 -5.79 6.69 3.87
N MET A 331 -5.75 6.15 2.65
CA MET A 331 -6.73 6.44 1.60
C MET A 331 -6.62 7.88 1.08
N SER A 332 -5.41 8.43 1.05
CA SER A 332 -5.08 9.73 0.48
C SER A 332 -3.75 9.67 -0.28
N MET A 333 -3.57 10.58 -1.23
CA MET A 333 -2.33 10.73 -2.00
C MET A 333 -1.32 11.70 -1.36
N TYR A 334 -1.65 12.27 -0.20
CA TYR A 334 -0.72 13.06 0.60
C TYR A 334 0.45 12.22 1.12
N GLU A 335 1.61 12.84 1.27
CA GLU A 335 2.89 12.22 1.65
C GLU A 335 2.73 11.30 2.86
N ALA A 336 2.05 11.75 3.91
CA ALA A 336 1.84 10.95 5.13
C ALA A 336 1.16 9.60 4.88
N SER A 337 0.32 9.50 3.83
CA SER A 337 -0.38 8.26 3.45
C SER A 337 0.32 7.51 2.31
N SER A 338 0.95 8.22 1.36
CA SER A 338 1.49 7.62 0.14
C SER A 338 2.99 7.35 0.16
N HIS A 339 3.75 8.13 0.94
CA HIS A 339 5.21 8.00 1.06
C HIS A 339 5.54 6.93 2.12
N VAL A 340 6.32 5.94 1.72
CA VAL A 340 6.62 4.74 2.53
C VAL A 340 8.12 4.57 2.72
N PRO A 341 8.57 3.95 3.82
CA PRO A 341 9.97 3.59 3.95
C PRO A 341 10.33 2.55 2.89
N LEU A 342 11.54 2.62 2.33
CA LEU A 342 12.10 1.52 1.54
C LEU A 342 13.61 1.48 1.73
N LEU A 343 14.08 0.41 2.38
CA LEU A 343 15.48 0.20 2.70
C LEU A 343 15.91 -1.20 2.29
N ILE A 344 17.10 -1.32 1.71
CA ILE A 344 17.70 -2.58 1.29
C ILE A 344 19.11 -2.66 1.88
N MET A 345 19.47 -3.77 2.52
CA MET A 345 20.84 -4.06 2.95
C MET A 345 21.20 -5.52 2.67
N GLY A 346 22.49 -5.85 2.64
CA GLY A 346 22.96 -7.22 2.47
C GLY A 346 24.08 -7.35 1.44
N PRO A 347 24.42 -8.58 1.01
CA PRO A 347 25.54 -8.81 0.11
C PRO A 347 25.36 -8.09 -1.22
N GLY A 348 26.39 -7.34 -1.62
CA GLY A 348 26.40 -6.57 -2.88
C GLY A 348 25.58 -5.28 -2.85
N ILE A 349 24.87 -4.96 -1.77
CA ILE A 349 24.13 -3.70 -1.64
C ILE A 349 25.06 -2.62 -1.09
N GLN A 350 25.04 -1.44 -1.70
CA GLN A 350 25.89 -0.33 -1.30
C GLN A 350 25.46 0.22 0.06
N ALA A 351 26.41 0.31 0.99
CA ALA A 351 26.19 0.87 2.31
C ALA A 351 26.17 2.40 2.32
N ASN A 352 25.34 3.00 3.18
CA ASN A 352 25.18 4.44 3.35
C ASN A 352 24.83 5.19 2.07
N LEU A 353 24.17 4.54 1.11
CA LEU A 353 23.70 5.16 -0.12
C LEU A 353 22.27 5.69 0.09
N GLN A 354 22.02 6.90 -0.39
CA GLN A 354 20.67 7.47 -0.48
C GLN A 354 20.31 7.68 -1.95
N VAL A 355 19.21 7.06 -2.36
CA VAL A 355 18.67 7.17 -3.73
C VAL A 355 17.49 8.13 -3.70
N SER A 356 17.58 9.21 -4.47
CA SER A 356 16.56 10.25 -4.55
C SER A 356 15.61 10.09 -5.74
N SER A 357 15.84 9.13 -6.65
CA SER A 357 14.87 8.84 -7.70
C SER A 357 13.56 8.32 -7.10
N VAL A 358 12.44 8.66 -7.72
CA VAL A 358 11.13 8.12 -7.34
C VAL A 358 11.07 6.63 -7.64
N VAL A 359 10.53 5.85 -6.70
CA VAL A 359 10.35 4.39 -6.82
C VAL A 359 8.98 3.98 -6.25
N SER A 360 8.47 2.83 -6.65
CA SER A 360 7.13 2.34 -6.31
C SER A 360 7.18 0.93 -5.72
N LEU A 361 6.19 0.55 -4.90
CA LEU A 361 6.11 -0.81 -4.36
C LEU A 361 5.92 -1.90 -5.44
N VAL A 362 5.47 -1.56 -6.67
CA VAL A 362 5.46 -2.52 -7.78
C VAL A 362 6.86 -2.97 -8.21
N ASP A 363 7.89 -2.19 -7.87
CA ASP A 363 9.31 -2.48 -8.16
C ASP A 363 9.85 -3.64 -7.31
N ILE A 364 9.16 -4.02 -6.24
CA ILE A 364 9.55 -5.16 -5.40
C ILE A 364 9.56 -6.45 -6.23
N TYR A 365 8.52 -6.71 -7.04
CA TYR A 365 8.44 -7.94 -7.84
C TYR A 365 9.68 -8.16 -8.72
N PRO A 366 10.05 -7.24 -9.65
CA PRO A 366 11.23 -7.44 -10.47
C PRO A 366 12.53 -7.44 -9.65
N THR A 367 12.60 -6.66 -8.56
CA THR A 367 13.75 -6.70 -7.65
C THR A 367 13.94 -8.09 -7.04
N MET A 368 12.86 -8.75 -6.59
CA MET A 368 12.94 -10.10 -6.01
C MET A 368 13.40 -11.14 -7.03
N LEU A 369 12.95 -11.02 -8.28
CA LEU A 369 13.38 -11.95 -9.34
C LEU A 369 14.83 -11.71 -9.78
N ASP A 370 15.25 -10.45 -9.93
CA ASP A 370 16.66 -10.13 -10.22
C ASP A 370 17.57 -10.59 -9.09
N ILE A 371 17.11 -10.52 -7.83
CA ILE A 371 17.82 -11.12 -6.72
C ILE A 371 17.98 -12.64 -6.93
N ALA A 372 16.93 -13.34 -7.31
CA ALA A 372 17.06 -14.77 -7.59
C ALA A 372 17.81 -15.10 -8.90
N GLY A 373 18.25 -14.11 -9.70
CA GLY A 373 18.79 -14.33 -11.05
C GLY A 373 17.77 -14.92 -12.02
N ILE A 374 16.47 -14.73 -11.73
CA ILE A 374 15.36 -15.27 -12.52
C ILE A 374 14.99 -14.26 -13.62
N PRO A 375 14.83 -14.70 -14.88
CA PRO A 375 14.39 -13.82 -15.95
C PRO A 375 13.03 -13.16 -15.66
N LEU A 376 12.96 -11.84 -15.87
CA LEU A 376 11.74 -11.05 -15.65
C LEU A 376 10.65 -11.39 -16.69
N PRO A 377 9.38 -11.53 -16.27
CA PRO A 377 8.22 -11.51 -17.17
C PRO A 377 8.14 -10.20 -17.97
N GLN A 378 7.63 -10.25 -19.20
CA GLN A 378 7.62 -9.09 -20.12
C GLN A 378 6.67 -7.95 -19.70
N ASN A 379 5.64 -8.24 -18.91
CA ASN A 379 4.51 -7.32 -18.69
C ASN A 379 4.47 -6.72 -17.28
N LEU A 380 5.58 -6.72 -16.54
CA LEU A 380 5.63 -6.09 -15.22
C LEU A 380 5.48 -4.56 -15.34
N SER A 381 4.82 -3.96 -14.35
CA SER A 381 4.70 -2.51 -14.22
C SER A 381 5.91 -1.87 -13.51
N GLY A 382 6.60 -2.64 -12.67
CA GLY A 382 7.76 -2.18 -11.91
C GLY A 382 9.10 -2.41 -12.60
N TYR A 383 10.16 -1.85 -12.01
CA TYR A 383 11.54 -1.97 -12.45
C TYR A 383 12.41 -2.42 -11.27
N SER A 384 13.47 -3.18 -11.53
CA SER A 384 14.37 -3.61 -10.48
C SER A 384 15.11 -2.45 -9.83
N LEU A 385 15.25 -2.50 -8.51
CA LEU A 385 15.94 -1.50 -7.69
C LEU A 385 17.44 -1.79 -7.50
N LEU A 386 17.90 -2.98 -7.93
CA LEU A 386 19.31 -3.38 -7.82
C LEU A 386 20.28 -2.43 -8.54
N PRO A 387 20.00 -1.92 -9.76
CA PRO A 387 20.90 -1.00 -10.46
C PRO A 387 21.17 0.29 -9.69
N SER A 388 20.16 0.78 -8.97
CA SER A 388 20.28 2.00 -8.19
C SER A 388 20.88 1.78 -6.80
N SER A 389 20.94 0.52 -6.32
CA SER A 389 21.38 0.16 -4.97
C SER A 389 22.73 -0.55 -4.90
N SER A 390 23.39 -0.79 -6.04
CA SER A 390 24.70 -1.45 -6.10
C SER A 390 25.53 -0.99 -7.28
N GLU A 391 26.79 -0.61 -7.02
CA GLU A 391 27.80 -0.38 -8.07
C GLU A 391 28.04 -1.62 -8.95
N MET A 392 27.88 -2.83 -8.39
CA MET A 392 28.04 -4.09 -9.14
C MET A 392 27.04 -4.17 -10.30
N PHE A 393 25.86 -3.59 -10.12
CA PHE A 393 24.76 -3.67 -11.07
C PHE A 393 24.62 -2.41 -11.96
N LYS A 394 25.36 -1.32 -11.69
CA LYS A 394 25.28 -0.06 -12.48
C LYS A 394 25.81 -0.16 -13.91
N ASN A 395 26.84 -0.99 -14.14
CA ASN A 395 27.55 -1.05 -15.42
C ASN A 395 27.14 -2.24 -16.29
N GLU A 396 26.13 -3.02 -15.88
CA GLU A 396 25.67 -4.13 -16.69
C GLU A 396 24.72 -3.66 -17.80
N GLN A 397 25.08 -3.90 -19.07
CA GLN A 397 24.22 -3.69 -20.26
C GLN A 397 22.88 -4.47 -20.22
N LYS A 398 22.61 -5.24 -19.16
CA LYS A 398 21.42 -6.08 -18.95
C LYS A 398 20.23 -5.34 -18.35
N PHE A 399 20.43 -4.23 -17.63
CA PHE A 399 19.33 -3.39 -17.15
C PHE A 399 18.86 -2.46 -18.28
N LYS A 400 18.25 -3.07 -19.31
CA LYS A 400 17.87 -2.40 -20.56
C LYS A 400 16.83 -1.29 -20.35
N ASN A 401 16.06 -1.36 -19.27
CA ASN A 401 15.02 -0.40 -18.96
C ASN A 401 15.37 0.31 -17.66
N LEU A 402 15.79 1.57 -17.78
CA LEU A 402 15.95 2.47 -16.65
C LEU A 402 14.57 2.70 -16.00
N HIS A 403 14.53 2.72 -14.67
CA HIS A 403 13.33 3.10 -13.94
C HIS A 403 12.88 4.50 -14.41
N PRO A 404 11.61 4.69 -14.79
CA PRO A 404 11.13 5.97 -15.25
C PRO A 404 11.23 7.05 -14.16
N PRO A 405 11.37 8.34 -14.50
CA PRO A 405 11.41 9.43 -13.51
C PRO A 405 10.02 9.78 -12.96
N TRP A 406 9.10 8.81 -12.91
CA TRP A 406 7.73 8.96 -12.44
C TRP A 406 7.23 7.68 -11.78
N ILE A 407 6.28 7.81 -10.87
CA ILE A 407 5.49 6.69 -10.34
C ILE A 407 4.00 7.00 -10.38
N LEU A 408 3.19 5.94 -10.33
CA LEU A 408 1.73 5.97 -10.29
C LEU A 408 1.23 5.42 -8.94
N SER A 409 0.22 6.05 -8.37
CA SER A 409 -0.59 5.51 -7.28
C SER A 409 -2.07 5.67 -7.60
N GLU A 410 -2.89 4.66 -7.29
CA GLU A 410 -4.31 4.62 -7.62
C GLU A 410 -5.15 4.30 -6.39
N PHE A 411 -6.35 4.87 -6.26
CA PHE A 411 -7.25 4.53 -5.16
C PHE A 411 -8.73 4.55 -5.54
N HIS A 412 -9.44 3.47 -5.18
CA HIS A 412 -10.83 3.21 -5.57
C HIS A 412 -11.74 2.71 -4.44
N GLY A 413 -11.25 2.71 -3.19
CA GLY A 413 -11.91 2.08 -2.04
C GLY A 413 -12.94 2.96 -1.31
N CYS A 414 -13.12 2.67 -0.01
CA CYS A 414 -13.95 3.47 0.90
C CYS A 414 -13.29 4.81 1.28
N ASN A 415 -13.99 5.67 2.03
CA ASN A 415 -13.54 7.01 2.47
C ASN A 415 -13.05 7.97 1.37
N VAL A 416 -13.44 7.72 0.12
CA VAL A 416 -13.26 8.62 -1.02
C VAL A 416 -14.50 8.54 -1.90
N ASN A 417 -14.90 9.61 -2.57
CA ASN A 417 -16.06 9.68 -3.47
C ASN A 417 -15.69 9.78 -4.96
N ALA A 418 -14.41 9.65 -5.27
CA ALA A 418 -13.87 9.72 -6.63
C ALA A 418 -12.69 8.74 -6.76
N SER A 419 -12.51 8.17 -7.95
CA SER A 419 -11.28 7.41 -8.22
C SER A 419 -10.14 8.41 -8.26
N THR A 420 -9.06 8.13 -7.54
CA THR A 420 -7.97 9.08 -7.37
C THR A 420 -6.68 8.51 -7.97
N TYR A 421 -5.97 9.31 -8.73
CA TYR A 421 -4.76 8.93 -9.45
C TYR A 421 -3.66 9.94 -9.17
N MET A 422 -2.53 9.48 -8.63
CA MET A 422 -1.36 10.31 -8.38
C MET A 422 -0.26 10.01 -9.39
N LEU A 423 0.20 11.05 -10.09
CA LEU A 423 1.47 11.07 -10.79
C LEU A 423 2.50 11.83 -9.95
N ARG A 424 3.55 11.15 -9.52
CA ARG A 424 4.66 11.75 -8.80
C ARG A 424 5.91 11.72 -9.67
N THR A 425 6.46 12.90 -9.99
CA THR A 425 7.65 13.05 -10.85
C THR A 425 8.44 14.30 -10.47
N ASN A 426 9.78 14.23 -10.44
CA ASN A 426 10.66 15.36 -10.09
C ASN A 426 10.26 16.05 -8.77
N GLN A 427 9.89 17.34 -8.78
CA GLN A 427 9.33 18.05 -7.62
C GLN A 427 7.79 18.00 -7.55
N TRP A 428 7.15 17.55 -8.63
CA TRP A 428 5.70 17.63 -8.79
C TRP A 428 4.98 16.42 -8.23
N LYS A 429 3.86 16.69 -7.58
CA LYS A 429 2.80 15.70 -7.32
C LYS A 429 1.51 16.21 -7.94
N TYR A 430 1.05 15.51 -8.97
CA TYR A 430 -0.22 15.77 -9.64
C TYR A 430 -1.24 14.71 -9.26
N ILE A 431 -2.45 15.14 -8.90
CA ILE A 431 -3.55 14.26 -8.53
C ILE A 431 -4.74 14.57 -9.42
N ALA A 432 -5.20 13.56 -10.17
CA ALA A 432 -6.39 13.60 -11.00
C ALA A 432 -7.49 12.72 -10.40
N TYR A 433 -8.73 13.04 -10.76
CA TYR A 433 -9.92 12.41 -10.21
C TYR A 433 -10.89 11.98 -11.32
N SER A 434 -11.48 10.80 -11.15
CA SER A 434 -12.58 10.26 -11.97
C SER A 434 -12.34 10.38 -13.49
N ASP A 435 -13.07 11.27 -14.18
CA ASP A 435 -13.01 11.50 -15.64
C ASP A 435 -12.00 12.60 -16.03
N GLY A 436 -11.43 13.30 -15.05
CA GLY A 436 -10.53 14.43 -15.26
C GLY A 436 -11.23 15.76 -15.53
N ALA A 437 -12.56 15.82 -15.43
CA ALA A 437 -13.36 17.00 -15.72
C ALA A 437 -14.35 17.34 -14.61
N SER A 438 -15.01 16.34 -14.04
CA SER A 438 -16.04 16.50 -13.01
C SER A 438 -15.49 16.97 -11.65
N VAL A 439 -14.20 16.73 -11.40
CA VAL A 439 -13.50 17.14 -10.18
C VAL A 439 -12.16 17.74 -10.59
N LEU A 440 -11.88 18.96 -10.10
CA LEU A 440 -10.65 19.67 -10.41
C LEU A 440 -9.42 18.90 -9.89
N PRO A 441 -8.28 18.95 -10.61
CA PRO A 441 -7.07 18.31 -10.13
C PRO A 441 -6.41 19.08 -8.98
N GLN A 442 -5.49 18.41 -8.28
CA GLN A 442 -4.57 19.03 -7.34
C GLN A 442 -3.14 18.93 -7.87
N LEU A 443 -2.35 20.00 -7.72
CA LEU A 443 -0.93 20.04 -8.05
C LEU A 443 -0.15 20.64 -6.89
N PHE A 444 0.92 19.97 -6.48
CA PHE A 444 1.82 20.40 -5.43
C PHE A 444 3.27 20.39 -5.91
N ASP A 445 4.02 21.41 -5.49
CA ASP A 445 5.48 21.45 -5.60
C ASP A 445 6.09 21.05 -4.25
N LEU A 446 6.51 19.79 -4.13
CA LEU A 446 7.02 19.24 -2.87
C LEU A 446 8.36 19.83 -2.44
N SER A 447 9.07 20.52 -3.33
CA SER A 447 10.33 21.20 -2.97
C SER A 447 10.08 22.45 -2.14
N SER A 448 8.96 23.13 -2.39
CA SER A 448 8.57 24.39 -1.73
C SER A 448 7.45 24.20 -0.70
N ASP A 449 6.60 23.19 -0.89
CA ASP A 449 5.46 22.86 -0.04
C ASP A 449 5.44 21.37 0.32
N PRO A 450 6.36 20.91 1.19
CA PRO A 450 6.44 19.51 1.59
C PRO A 450 5.27 19.05 2.49
N ASP A 451 4.46 19.99 2.99
CA ASP A 451 3.24 19.72 3.75
C ASP A 451 1.98 19.69 2.84
N GLU A 452 2.12 19.94 1.53
CA GLU A 452 1.06 19.86 0.52
C GLU A 452 -0.21 20.67 0.87
N LEU A 453 -0.01 21.89 1.38
CA LEU A 453 -1.10 22.75 1.85
C LEU A 453 -1.67 23.62 0.75
N THR A 454 -0.93 23.86 -0.33
CA THR A 454 -1.29 24.82 -1.37
C THR A 454 -1.46 24.13 -2.72
N ASN A 455 -2.71 23.94 -3.15
CA ASN A 455 -2.99 23.49 -4.51
C ASN A 455 -2.67 24.63 -5.50
N ILE A 456 -1.68 24.41 -6.36
CA ILE A 456 -1.20 25.39 -7.34
C ILE A 456 -1.62 25.06 -8.78
N ALA A 457 -2.53 24.10 -8.99
CA ALA A 457 -2.97 23.68 -10.33
C ALA A 457 -3.50 24.85 -11.17
N ALA A 458 -4.37 25.69 -10.59
CA ALA A 458 -4.92 26.86 -11.29
C ALA A 458 -3.87 27.94 -11.59
N LYS A 459 -2.77 27.99 -10.83
CA LYS A 459 -1.68 28.96 -11.01
C LYS A 459 -0.70 28.54 -12.12
N PHE A 460 -0.58 27.23 -12.37
CA PHE A 460 0.35 26.67 -13.37
C PHE A 460 -0.37 25.76 -14.37
N PRO A 461 -1.33 26.28 -15.16
CA PRO A 461 -2.18 25.47 -16.02
C PRO A 461 -1.41 24.68 -17.10
N GLU A 462 -0.30 25.22 -17.61
CA GLU A 462 0.56 24.52 -18.59
C GLU A 462 1.24 23.30 -17.97
N VAL A 463 1.76 23.43 -16.74
CA VAL A 463 2.37 22.33 -15.98
C VAL A 463 1.30 21.29 -15.66
N THR A 464 0.13 21.72 -15.18
CA THR A 464 -1.01 20.84 -14.90
C THR A 464 -1.42 20.05 -16.15
N SER A 465 -1.57 20.71 -17.30
CA SER A 465 -1.95 20.06 -18.55
C SER A 465 -0.89 19.07 -19.03
N SER A 466 0.40 19.42 -18.94
CA SER A 466 1.49 18.52 -19.31
C SER A 466 1.54 17.27 -18.41
N LEU A 467 1.34 17.43 -17.10
CA LEU A 467 1.30 16.31 -16.16
C LEU A 467 0.05 15.44 -16.37
N ASP A 468 -1.09 16.02 -16.73
CA ASP A 468 -2.29 15.27 -17.09
C ASP A 468 -2.08 14.43 -18.36
N GLN A 469 -1.50 15.02 -19.41
CA GLN A 469 -1.13 14.31 -20.63
C GLN A 469 -0.16 13.17 -20.32
N LYS A 470 0.81 13.41 -19.43
CA LYS A 470 1.74 12.37 -18.98
C LYS A 470 1.01 11.24 -18.26
N LEU A 471 0.11 11.55 -17.34
CA LEU A 471 -0.70 10.55 -16.64
C LEU A 471 -1.55 9.74 -17.63
N ARG A 472 -2.20 10.39 -18.59
CA ARG A 472 -3.00 9.73 -19.65
C ARG A 472 -2.18 8.81 -20.56
N SER A 473 -0.89 9.09 -20.75
CA SER A 473 0.02 8.20 -21.48
C SER A 473 0.36 6.92 -20.71
N ILE A 474 0.18 6.92 -19.38
CA ILE A 474 0.46 5.77 -18.50
C ILE A 474 -0.83 4.97 -18.28
N ILE A 475 -1.95 5.66 -18.09
CA ILE A 475 -3.24 5.07 -17.72
C ILE A 475 -4.41 5.83 -18.33
N ASN A 476 -5.37 5.10 -18.89
CA ASN A 476 -6.68 5.66 -19.25
C ASN A 476 -7.57 5.71 -18.01
N TYR A 477 -7.29 6.67 -17.12
CA TYR A 477 -7.94 6.77 -15.82
C TYR A 477 -9.46 7.06 -15.88
N PRO A 478 -10.03 7.75 -16.90
CA PRO A 478 -11.49 7.83 -17.06
C PRO A 478 -12.12 6.46 -17.31
N LYS A 479 -11.51 5.64 -18.18
CA LYS A 479 -12.00 4.27 -18.44
C LYS A 479 -11.90 3.39 -17.19
N VAL A 480 -10.79 3.47 -16.45
CA VAL A 480 -10.62 2.73 -15.20
C VAL A 480 -11.67 3.16 -14.17
N SER A 481 -11.95 4.46 -14.05
CA SER A 481 -13.00 4.98 -13.18
C SER A 481 -14.37 4.43 -13.55
N ALA A 482 -14.70 4.41 -14.85
CA ALA A 482 -15.95 3.80 -15.34
C ALA A 482 -16.05 2.31 -15.00
N SER A 483 -14.96 1.54 -15.15
CA SER A 483 -14.90 0.13 -14.74
C SER A 483 -15.13 -0.06 -13.24
N VAL A 484 -14.55 0.80 -12.40
CA VAL A 484 -14.77 0.78 -10.94
C VAL A 484 -16.22 1.10 -10.59
N HIS A 485 -16.82 2.11 -11.22
CA HIS A 485 -18.24 2.45 -11.02
C HIS A 485 -19.16 1.28 -11.37
N GLN A 486 -18.90 0.64 -12.52
CA GLN A 486 -19.67 -0.52 -12.96
C GLN A 486 -19.50 -1.70 -12.00
N TYR A 487 -18.26 -2.02 -11.60
CA TYR A 487 -17.96 -3.06 -10.62
C TYR A 487 -18.70 -2.81 -9.30
N ASN A 488 -18.59 -1.61 -8.74
CA ASN A 488 -19.22 -1.22 -7.48
C ASN A 488 -20.75 -1.41 -7.54
N LYS A 489 -21.38 -0.93 -8.61
CA LYS A 489 -22.82 -1.05 -8.82
C LYS A 489 -23.26 -2.50 -8.94
N GLU A 490 -22.57 -3.31 -9.74
CA GLU A 490 -22.86 -4.74 -9.88
C GLU A 490 -22.72 -5.51 -8.58
N GLN A 491 -21.64 -5.29 -7.83
CA GLN A 491 -21.41 -5.97 -6.56
C GLN A 491 -22.43 -5.57 -5.50
N PHE A 492 -22.78 -4.27 -5.44
CA PHE A 492 -23.84 -3.81 -4.54
C PHE A 492 -25.19 -4.42 -4.89
N ILE A 493 -25.57 -4.50 -6.17
CA ILE A 493 -26.80 -5.16 -6.61
C ILE A 493 -26.83 -6.62 -6.18
N LYS A 494 -25.77 -7.39 -6.47
CA LYS A 494 -25.65 -8.81 -6.09
C LYS A 494 -25.78 -9.00 -4.59
N TRP A 495 -25.08 -8.16 -3.81
CA TRP A 495 -25.15 -8.20 -2.35
C TRP A 495 -26.54 -7.83 -1.82
N LYS A 496 -27.15 -6.73 -2.30
CA LYS A 496 -28.50 -6.28 -1.94
C LYS A 496 -29.53 -7.39 -2.22
N GLN A 497 -29.42 -8.06 -3.37
CA GLN A 497 -30.28 -9.19 -3.74
C GLN A 497 -30.10 -10.39 -2.79
N SER A 498 -28.86 -10.72 -2.41
CA SER A 498 -28.60 -11.87 -1.51
C SER A 498 -29.19 -11.73 -0.10
N ILE A 499 -29.43 -10.50 0.35
CA ILE A 499 -29.99 -10.22 1.69
C ILE A 499 -31.42 -9.66 1.65
N GLY A 500 -31.96 -9.43 0.44
CA GLY A 500 -33.34 -8.99 0.20
C GLY A 500 -33.72 -7.70 0.94
N GLN A 501 -34.93 -7.69 1.49
CA GLN A 501 -35.49 -6.53 2.21
C GLN A 501 -34.71 -6.17 3.50
N ASN A 502 -33.83 -7.05 3.97
CA ASN A 502 -33.03 -6.81 5.17
C ASN A 502 -31.82 -5.89 4.92
N TYR A 503 -31.54 -5.47 3.67
CA TYR A 503 -30.32 -4.72 3.36
C TYR A 503 -30.16 -3.44 4.18
N SER A 504 -31.24 -2.66 4.35
CA SER A 504 -31.21 -1.40 5.12
C SER A 504 -30.89 -1.65 6.60
N ASN A 505 -31.38 -2.74 7.17
CA ASN A 505 -31.08 -3.12 8.55
C ASN A 505 -29.63 -3.63 8.69
N VAL A 506 -29.11 -4.38 7.70
CA VAL A 506 -27.68 -4.76 7.68
C VAL A 506 -26.81 -3.51 7.63
N ILE A 507 -27.14 -2.58 6.72
CA ILE A 507 -26.50 -1.28 6.59
C ILE A 507 -26.52 -0.52 7.93
N ALA A 508 -27.67 -0.47 8.61
CA ALA A 508 -27.83 0.22 9.88
C ALA A 508 -26.96 -0.35 11.02
N ASN A 509 -26.32 -1.51 10.83
CA ASN A 509 -25.39 -2.14 11.78
C ASN A 509 -23.92 -2.12 11.31
N LEU A 510 -23.61 -1.47 10.18
CA LEU A 510 -22.24 -1.19 9.76
C LEU A 510 -21.71 0.11 10.42
N ARG A 511 -20.47 0.51 10.13
CA ARG A 511 -19.83 1.66 10.80
C ARG A 511 -20.63 2.97 10.72
N TRP A 512 -21.34 3.21 9.62
CA TRP A 512 -22.21 4.38 9.41
C TRP A 512 -23.54 4.40 10.17
N HIS A 513 -23.80 3.46 11.08
CA HIS A 513 -25.06 3.34 11.82
C HIS A 513 -25.60 4.67 12.38
N GLN A 514 -24.74 5.49 13.01
CA GLN A 514 -25.17 6.77 13.62
C GLN A 514 -25.77 7.74 12.60
N ASP A 515 -25.20 7.79 11.39
CA ASP A 515 -25.68 8.72 10.38
C ASP A 515 -26.83 8.12 9.56
N TRP A 516 -26.79 6.81 9.30
CA TRP A 516 -27.85 6.08 8.61
C TRP A 516 -29.19 6.17 9.36
N LEU A 517 -29.17 5.90 10.67
CA LEU A 517 -30.37 5.87 11.52
C LEU A 517 -31.07 7.23 11.65
N LYS A 518 -30.40 8.36 11.34
CA LYS A 518 -31.01 9.70 11.37
C LYS A 518 -32.08 9.88 10.29
N LYS A 519 -31.85 9.36 9.08
CA LYS A 519 -32.71 9.55 7.90
C LYS A 519 -32.69 8.34 6.95
N PRO A 520 -33.02 7.11 7.41
CA PRO A 520 -32.84 5.89 6.63
C PRO A 520 -33.54 5.94 5.26
N LYS A 521 -34.81 6.37 5.22
CA LYS A 521 -35.57 6.52 3.96
C LYS A 521 -34.91 7.47 2.95
N LYS A 522 -34.22 8.52 3.43
CA LYS A 522 -33.49 9.45 2.55
C LYS A 522 -32.35 8.71 1.85
N TYR A 523 -31.58 7.90 2.58
CA TYR A 523 -30.44 7.20 2.02
C TYR A 523 -30.86 6.01 1.15
N GLU A 524 -31.92 5.30 1.52
CA GLU A 524 -32.55 4.29 0.66
C GLU A 524 -32.98 4.89 -0.68
N ASN A 525 -33.67 6.05 -0.66
CA ASN A 525 -34.05 6.74 -1.89
C ASN A 525 -32.84 7.17 -2.73
N ALA A 526 -31.76 7.63 -2.10
CA ALA A 526 -30.53 7.98 -2.81
C ALA A 526 -29.88 6.76 -3.48
N ILE A 527 -29.86 5.60 -2.79
CA ILE A 527 -29.42 4.33 -3.37
C ILE A 527 -30.30 3.93 -4.55
N ASP A 528 -31.62 4.00 -4.40
CA ASP A 528 -32.54 3.62 -5.48
C ASP A 528 -32.42 4.56 -6.69
N GLN A 529 -32.18 5.85 -6.49
CA GLN A 529 -31.86 6.80 -7.57
C GLN A 529 -30.55 6.46 -8.27
N TRP A 530 -29.47 6.19 -7.52
CA TRP A 530 -28.18 5.77 -8.05
C TRP A 530 -28.26 4.43 -8.82
N LEU A 531 -29.08 3.49 -8.35
CA LEU A 531 -29.29 2.24 -9.06
C LEU A 531 -30.05 2.44 -10.38
N LYS A 532 -30.99 3.40 -10.43
CA LYS A 532 -31.76 3.75 -11.64
C LYS A 532 -31.00 4.62 -12.63
N SER A 533 -29.97 5.36 -12.22
CA SER A 533 -29.18 6.17 -13.15
C SER A 533 -28.49 5.24 -14.16
N HIS A 534 -28.70 5.48 -15.45
CA HIS A 534 -28.04 4.71 -16.49
C HIS A 534 -26.54 5.01 -16.42
N SER A 535 -25.72 3.97 -16.26
CA SER A 535 -24.31 4.07 -16.61
C SER A 535 -24.23 4.10 -18.12
N ASP A 536 -24.42 5.27 -18.72
CA ASP A 536 -24.26 5.43 -20.17
C ASP A 536 -22.79 5.22 -20.52
N ALA A 537 -22.45 3.97 -20.84
CA ALA A 537 -21.15 3.54 -21.33
C ALA A 537 -20.84 4.06 -22.76
N LYS A 538 -21.56 5.08 -23.24
CA LYS A 538 -21.46 5.62 -24.60
C LYS A 538 -21.21 7.13 -24.68
N THR A 539 -21.03 7.82 -23.56
CA THR A 539 -20.73 9.26 -23.58
C THR A 539 -19.74 9.65 -22.49
N ILE A 540 -18.55 9.04 -22.47
CA ILE A 540 -17.36 9.54 -21.74
C ILE A 540 -16.13 9.31 -22.62
#